data_AF-I8ADL3-F1
#
_entry.id   AF-I8ADL3-F1
#
_cell.length_a   1.000
_cell.length_b   1.000
_cell.length_c   1.000
_cell.angle_alpha   90.00
_cell.angle_beta   90.00
_cell.angle_gamma   90.00
#
_symmetry.space_group_name_H-M   'P 1'
#
loop_
_entity.id
_entity.type
_entity.pdbx_description
1 polymer ?
#
loop_
_entity_poly.entity_id
_entity_poly.type
_entity_poly.pdbx_seq_one_letter_code
_entity_poly.pdbx_strand_id
1 'polypeptide(L)'
;MNSATQGDKALANSDFPGAIRYFTQALVELPRAPPYYLKRSTAYSRVKPADGGPHSQAALRDAEIALTLARERGKRELILAAQMRRGVALYQLERYGDAGFVFEIIRGKTGAGNADKSERMKDAMGMAGGAQPTSKNGYEQELPIWILKVKGKLNKLPGGDNKAAVTIAEYPSGVQVPTEKELKNQLDTLKSGKFGDRSVQSEPAAVNETVTGEASTSKASNGQSGAAGSTPPAAPSTVPPSDKVRHEWYQSNESVVVTLYVKGVLKDKVGVELKDESVSIQFPLPSGAEFDFTLDPLFASVDPSSSKVSVMSTKIELVLKKRAPGQKWNALEASVVDIKISGRQAVPDPTPAGRSAPAYPSSSRNGPKDWDKLASSLTAKKSKPKDKGKAKDGKPKDPKADDAGDESDGTDSVDSDYGGGDAVDAFFKKLYANADENTRRAMNKSYLESQGTSLSTNWSEVSKGKVEPRPPSD
;
A
#
# COMPACT_ATOMS: atom_id res chain seq x y z
N MET A 1 -5.87 0.28 -21.26
CA MET A 1 -4.73 0.09 -20.32
C MET A 1 -5.06 0.78 -19.00
N ASN A 2 -4.49 0.35 -17.88
CA ASN A 2 -4.71 1.00 -16.59
C ASN A 2 -3.95 2.35 -16.52
N SER A 3 -4.69 3.43 -16.27
CA SER A 3 -4.17 4.81 -16.20
C SER A 3 -3.07 4.98 -15.14
N ALA A 4 -3.17 4.32 -13.99
CA ALA A 4 -2.16 4.39 -12.94
C ALA A 4 -0.83 3.74 -13.38
N THR A 5 -0.89 2.62 -14.11
CA THR A 5 0.31 1.95 -14.66
C THR A 5 1.02 2.80 -15.71
N GLN A 6 0.28 3.61 -16.47
CA GLN A 6 0.88 4.59 -17.39
C GLN A 6 1.56 5.73 -16.63
N GLY A 7 0.96 6.22 -15.54
CA GLY A 7 1.58 7.22 -14.66
C GLY A 7 2.85 6.72 -13.97
N ASP A 8 2.89 5.45 -13.58
CA ASP A 8 4.09 4.82 -13.01
C ASP A 8 5.23 4.70 -14.03
N LYS A 9 4.93 4.32 -15.29
CA LYS A 9 5.91 4.32 -16.38
C LYS A 9 6.42 5.73 -16.70
N ALA A 10 5.53 6.73 -16.69
CA ALA A 10 5.93 8.12 -16.89
C ALA A 10 6.84 8.65 -15.75
N LEU A 11 6.54 8.30 -14.49
CA LEU A 11 7.42 8.61 -13.35
C LEU A 11 8.82 7.97 -13.49
N ALA A 12 8.89 6.69 -13.87
CA ALA A 12 10.16 6.00 -14.09
C ALA A 12 10.99 6.67 -15.21
N ASN A 13 10.33 7.04 -16.30
CA ASN A 13 10.94 7.72 -17.45
C ASN A 13 11.24 9.22 -17.19
N SER A 14 10.97 9.75 -15.98
CA SER A 14 11.07 11.18 -15.64
C SER A 14 10.23 12.12 -16.52
N ASP A 15 9.14 11.60 -17.09
CA ASP A 15 8.05 12.36 -17.72
C ASP A 15 7.05 12.78 -16.64
N PHE A 16 7.42 13.83 -15.89
CA PHE A 16 6.56 14.37 -14.83
C PHE A 16 5.26 15.00 -15.37
N PRO A 17 5.24 15.74 -16.50
CA PRO A 17 3.99 16.22 -17.10
C PRO A 17 3.02 15.10 -17.51
N GLY A 18 3.51 14.03 -18.14
CA GLY A 18 2.72 12.85 -18.47
C GLY A 18 2.25 12.09 -17.24
N ALA A 19 3.12 11.91 -16.23
CA ALA A 19 2.73 11.31 -14.95
C ALA A 19 1.58 12.08 -14.28
N ILE A 20 1.63 13.42 -14.26
CA ILE A 20 0.55 14.26 -13.73
C ILE A 20 -0.76 14.02 -14.49
N ARG A 21 -0.72 13.92 -15.83
CA ARG A 21 -1.89 13.60 -16.65
C ARG A 21 -2.46 12.22 -16.33
N TYR A 22 -1.63 11.18 -16.34
CA TYR A 22 -2.06 9.80 -16.10
C TYR A 22 -2.58 9.56 -14.68
N PHE A 23 -1.97 10.14 -13.64
CA PHE A 23 -2.53 10.05 -12.28
C PHE A 23 -3.77 10.90 -12.10
N THR A 24 -3.92 12.03 -12.80
CA THR A 24 -5.18 12.78 -12.80
C THR A 24 -6.30 11.96 -13.44
N GLN A 25 -6.03 11.23 -14.52
CA GLN A 25 -6.99 10.29 -15.11
C GLN A 25 -7.32 9.13 -14.17
N ALA A 26 -6.32 8.51 -13.52
CA ALA A 26 -6.54 7.48 -12.51
C ALA A 26 -7.32 7.99 -11.28
N LEU A 27 -7.23 9.30 -10.98
CA LEU A 27 -8.04 9.96 -9.96
C LEU A 27 -9.47 10.28 -10.42
N VAL A 28 -9.73 10.51 -11.71
CA VAL A 28 -11.12 10.53 -12.24
C VAL A 28 -11.79 9.17 -12.03
N GLU A 29 -11.05 8.07 -12.25
CA GLU A 29 -11.54 6.70 -12.01
C GLU A 29 -11.69 6.39 -10.51
N LEU A 30 -10.76 6.85 -9.65
CA LEU A 30 -10.76 6.57 -8.21
C LEU A 30 -10.44 7.84 -7.36
N PRO A 31 -11.39 8.80 -7.21
CA PRO A 31 -11.13 10.12 -6.61
C PRO A 31 -10.64 10.11 -5.15
N ARG A 32 -10.84 9.01 -4.43
CA ARG A 32 -10.47 8.86 -3.01
C ARG A 32 -9.25 7.95 -2.76
N ALA A 33 -8.38 7.74 -3.75
CA ALA A 33 -7.20 6.86 -3.63
C ALA A 33 -5.91 7.61 -3.21
N PRO A 34 -5.42 7.50 -1.94
CA PRO A 34 -4.19 8.18 -1.52
C PRO A 34 -2.95 7.87 -2.38
N PRO A 35 -2.68 6.63 -2.85
CA PRO A 35 -1.48 6.35 -3.64
C PRO A 35 -1.34 7.18 -4.91
N TYR A 36 -2.44 7.55 -5.57
CA TYR A 36 -2.39 8.35 -6.79
C TYR A 36 -2.08 9.82 -6.48
N TYR A 37 -2.64 10.38 -5.40
CA TYR A 37 -2.23 11.70 -4.89
C TYR A 37 -0.76 11.71 -4.43
N LEU A 38 -0.26 10.67 -3.76
CA LEU A 38 1.17 10.57 -3.38
C LEU A 38 2.10 10.55 -4.60
N LYS A 39 1.73 9.79 -5.64
CA LYS A 39 2.49 9.70 -6.89
C LYS A 39 2.39 10.99 -7.70
N ARG A 40 1.22 11.62 -7.79
CA ARG A 40 1.01 12.91 -8.48
C ARG A 40 1.71 14.07 -7.75
N SER A 41 1.70 14.10 -6.42
CA SER A 41 2.54 14.99 -5.59
C SER A 41 4.04 14.80 -5.86
N THR A 42 4.49 13.54 -5.99
CA THR A 42 5.88 13.21 -6.35
C THR A 42 6.22 13.69 -7.78
N ALA A 43 5.27 13.69 -8.71
CA ALA A 43 5.46 14.26 -10.04
C ALA A 43 5.50 15.80 -9.99
N TYR A 44 4.50 16.46 -9.38
CA TYR A 44 4.43 17.93 -9.23
C TYR A 44 5.70 18.53 -8.60
N SER A 45 6.26 17.88 -7.57
CA SER A 45 7.50 18.28 -6.90
C SER A 45 8.78 18.05 -7.71
N ARG A 46 8.70 17.35 -8.85
CA ARG A 46 9.85 17.00 -9.74
C ARG A 46 9.77 17.58 -11.16
N VAL A 47 8.64 18.19 -11.55
CA VAL A 47 8.51 18.93 -12.83
C VAL A 47 9.68 19.91 -12.99
N LYS A 48 10.35 19.88 -14.14
CA LYS A 48 11.58 20.65 -14.38
C LYS A 48 11.23 22.13 -14.61
N PRO A 49 12.15 23.07 -14.38
CA PRO A 49 11.93 24.48 -14.72
C PRO A 49 11.59 24.73 -16.20
N ALA A 50 12.13 23.91 -17.11
CA ALA A 50 11.80 23.95 -18.53
C ALA A 50 10.33 23.59 -18.83
N ASP A 51 9.69 22.80 -17.96
CA ASP A 51 8.29 22.38 -18.04
C ASP A 51 7.37 23.29 -17.17
N GLY A 52 7.90 24.41 -16.63
CA GLY A 52 7.18 25.33 -15.75
C GLY A 52 7.14 24.94 -14.26
N GLY A 53 7.91 23.92 -13.85
CA GLY A 53 7.96 23.43 -12.46
C GLY A 53 9.08 24.02 -11.59
N PRO A 54 9.20 23.58 -10.32
CA PRO A 54 8.34 22.60 -9.64
C PRO A 54 7.01 23.21 -9.18
N HIS A 55 5.92 22.45 -9.26
CA HIS A 55 4.59 22.89 -8.86
C HIS A 55 4.36 22.61 -7.35
N SER A 56 5.20 23.18 -6.50
CA SER A 56 5.29 22.88 -5.06
C SER A 56 3.95 23.02 -4.30
N GLN A 57 3.12 24.00 -4.68
CA GLN A 57 1.79 24.20 -4.07
C GLN A 57 0.78 23.10 -4.46
N ALA A 58 0.83 22.60 -5.70
CA ALA A 58 0.03 21.44 -6.12
C ALA A 58 0.54 20.15 -5.45
N ALA A 59 1.86 20.00 -5.32
CA ALA A 59 2.47 18.89 -4.59
C ALA A 59 2.05 18.87 -3.10
N LEU A 60 1.96 20.04 -2.45
CA LEU A 60 1.46 20.18 -1.09
C LEU A 60 -0.01 19.77 -0.99
N ARG A 61 -0.87 20.34 -1.85
CA ARG A 61 -2.32 20.04 -1.84
C ARG A 61 -2.62 18.55 -2.03
N ASP A 62 -1.94 17.89 -2.96
CA ASP A 62 -2.05 16.45 -3.14
C ASP A 62 -1.56 15.64 -1.92
N ALA A 63 -0.46 16.06 -1.29
CA ALA A 63 0.04 15.39 -0.08
C ALA A 63 -0.92 15.53 1.11
N GLU A 64 -1.59 16.69 1.26
CA GLU A 64 -2.59 16.92 2.30
C GLU A 64 -3.91 16.18 2.03
N ILE A 65 -4.35 16.07 0.77
CA ILE A 65 -5.47 15.21 0.37
C ILE A 65 -5.13 13.73 0.66
N ALA A 66 -3.93 13.28 0.30
CA ALA A 66 -3.46 11.94 0.60
C ALA A 66 -3.42 11.65 2.11
N LEU A 67 -2.98 12.60 2.93
CA LEU A 67 -2.93 12.50 4.38
C LEU A 67 -4.31 12.34 5.00
N THR A 68 -5.29 13.15 4.57
CA THR A 68 -6.68 13.07 5.01
C THR A 68 -7.30 11.72 4.65
N LEU A 69 -7.20 11.31 3.38
CA LEU A 69 -7.72 10.03 2.90
C LEU A 69 -7.00 8.82 3.54
N ALA A 70 -5.71 8.93 3.88
CA ALA A 70 -4.97 7.88 4.60
C ALA A 70 -5.42 7.75 6.05
N ARG A 71 -5.76 8.88 6.71
CA ARG A 71 -6.29 8.94 8.08
C ARG A 71 -7.69 8.33 8.18
N GLU A 72 -8.59 8.64 7.25
CA GLU A 72 -9.93 8.01 7.15
C GLU A 72 -9.86 6.48 7.06
N ARG A 73 -8.84 5.98 6.35
CA ARG A 73 -8.57 4.57 6.07
C ARG A 73 -7.67 3.89 7.12
N GLY A 74 -7.23 4.60 8.16
CA GLY A 74 -6.37 4.07 9.23
C GLY A 74 -4.96 3.60 8.80
N LYS A 75 -4.53 3.81 7.55
CA LYS A 75 -3.32 3.17 6.99
C LYS A 75 -2.05 3.94 7.37
N ARG A 76 -1.41 3.55 8.49
CA ARG A 76 -0.17 4.15 9.03
C ARG A 76 0.88 4.45 7.97
N GLU A 77 1.20 3.49 7.10
CA GLU A 77 2.21 3.66 6.05
C GLU A 77 1.86 4.80 5.07
N LEU A 78 0.59 4.91 4.69
CA LEU A 78 0.11 6.00 3.82
C LEU A 78 0.06 7.35 4.56
N ILE A 79 -0.22 7.36 5.87
CA ILE A 79 -0.13 8.57 6.71
C ILE A 79 1.31 9.06 6.77
N LEU A 80 2.28 8.17 7.01
CA LEU A 80 3.71 8.54 7.09
C LEU A 80 4.27 8.95 5.72
N ALA A 81 3.90 8.25 4.64
CA ALA A 81 4.26 8.65 3.27
C ALA A 81 3.63 10.00 2.86
N ALA A 82 2.41 10.28 3.29
CA ALA A 82 1.75 11.57 3.04
C ALA A 82 2.40 12.72 3.82
N GLN A 83 2.70 12.53 5.11
CA GLN A 83 3.50 13.48 5.87
C GLN A 83 4.88 13.71 5.23
N MET A 84 5.53 12.65 4.72
CA MET A 84 6.82 12.78 4.06
C MET A 84 6.74 13.69 2.83
N ARG A 85 5.76 13.47 1.94
CA ARG A 85 5.57 14.32 0.76
C ARG A 85 5.09 15.74 1.12
N ARG A 86 4.29 15.89 2.19
CA ARG A 86 3.90 17.19 2.76
C ARG A 86 5.12 18.00 3.21
N GLY A 87 6.02 17.40 4.00
CA GLY A 87 7.27 18.04 4.45
C GLY A 87 8.20 18.44 3.30
N VAL A 88 8.30 17.60 2.27
CA VAL A 88 9.08 17.92 1.05
C VAL A 88 8.49 19.12 0.31
N ALA A 89 7.17 19.16 0.11
CA ALA A 89 6.50 20.27 -0.55
C ALA A 89 6.60 21.58 0.26
N LEU A 90 6.47 21.52 1.59
CA LEU A 90 6.69 22.67 2.49
C LEU A 90 8.13 23.22 2.38
N TYR A 91 9.14 22.34 2.31
CA TYR A 91 10.53 22.75 2.09
C TYR A 91 10.71 23.44 0.71
N GLN A 92 10.05 22.93 -0.34
CA GLN A 92 10.07 23.54 -1.68
C GLN A 92 9.30 24.87 -1.75
N LEU A 93 8.42 25.14 -0.80
CA LEU A 93 7.75 26.45 -0.59
C LEU A 93 8.52 27.36 0.39
N GLU A 94 9.76 27.00 0.74
CA GLU A 94 10.62 27.67 1.73
C GLU A 94 10.05 27.79 3.16
N ARG A 95 9.00 27.04 3.47
CA ARG A 95 8.37 26.95 4.81
C ARG A 95 9.14 25.96 5.67
N TYR A 96 10.39 26.31 6.01
CA TYR A 96 11.34 25.39 6.65
C TYR A 96 10.97 25.01 8.08
N GLY A 97 10.34 25.90 8.85
CA GLY A 97 9.80 25.59 10.18
C GLY A 97 8.69 24.52 10.10
N ASP A 98 7.66 24.79 9.30
CA ASP A 98 6.58 23.84 8.99
C ASP A 98 7.11 22.48 8.48
N ALA A 99 8.06 22.49 7.54
CA ALA A 99 8.68 21.27 7.02
C ALA A 99 9.42 20.50 8.13
N GLY A 100 10.18 21.20 8.97
CA GLY A 100 10.86 20.63 10.14
C GLY A 100 9.89 19.95 11.09
N PHE A 101 8.83 20.65 11.51
CA PHE A 101 7.78 20.12 12.37
C PHE A 101 7.18 18.81 11.81
N VAL A 102 6.88 18.75 10.51
CA VAL A 102 6.36 17.53 9.86
C VAL A 102 7.38 16.40 9.88
N PHE A 103 8.66 16.65 9.58
CA PHE A 103 9.69 15.59 9.65
C PHE A 103 9.98 15.12 11.09
N GLU A 104 9.89 16.00 12.08
CA GLU A 104 10.01 15.65 13.50
C GLU A 104 8.85 14.73 13.95
N ILE A 105 7.61 15.00 13.51
CA ILE A 105 6.44 14.11 13.71
C ILE A 105 6.70 12.70 13.13
N ILE A 106 7.27 12.62 11.92
CA ILE A 106 7.60 11.32 11.31
C ILE A 106 8.67 10.61 12.14
N ARG A 107 9.75 11.32 12.53
CA ARG A 107 10.84 10.72 13.33
C ARG A 107 10.35 10.19 14.68
N GLY A 108 9.45 10.90 15.35
CA GLY A 108 8.80 10.43 16.58
C GLY A 108 7.96 9.17 16.37
N LYS A 109 7.30 9.04 15.21
CA LYS A 109 6.45 7.87 14.87
C LYS A 109 7.19 6.67 14.30
N THR A 110 8.40 6.84 13.76
CA THR A 110 9.24 5.75 13.25
C THR A 110 10.32 5.31 14.25
N GLY A 111 10.53 6.04 15.35
CA GLY A 111 11.59 5.75 16.32
C GLY A 111 13.00 6.11 15.82
N ALA A 112 13.15 6.56 14.57
CA ALA A 112 14.43 6.83 13.88
C ALA A 112 15.28 7.99 14.47
N GLY A 113 14.86 8.53 15.63
CA GLY A 113 15.58 9.52 16.43
C GLY A 113 16.29 8.98 17.66
N ASN A 114 16.04 7.73 18.09
CA ASN A 114 16.62 7.16 19.32
C ASN A 114 17.54 5.95 19.09
N ALA A 115 17.89 5.66 17.83
CA ALA A 115 18.97 4.73 17.52
C ALA A 115 20.31 5.43 17.82
N ASP A 116 21.00 4.95 18.85
CA ASP A 116 22.34 5.41 19.22
C ASP A 116 23.29 5.30 18.02
N LYS A 117 24.34 6.13 17.99
CA LYS A 117 25.43 6.04 17.01
C LYS A 117 26.08 4.64 17.06
N SER A 118 26.09 3.99 18.22
CA SER A 118 26.40 2.57 18.42
C SER A 118 25.49 1.66 17.57
N GLU A 119 24.16 1.76 17.72
CA GLU A 119 23.23 0.86 17.04
C GLU A 119 23.29 1.03 15.52
N ARG A 120 23.35 2.27 15.02
CA ARG A 120 23.54 2.50 13.57
C ARG A 120 24.86 1.93 13.03
N MET A 121 25.92 1.89 13.83
CA MET A 121 27.17 1.24 13.44
C MET A 121 27.08 -0.29 13.53
N LYS A 122 26.32 -0.85 14.46
CA LYS A 122 26.02 -2.29 14.51
C LYS A 122 25.15 -2.74 13.33
N ASP A 123 24.10 -1.99 12.98
CA ASP A 123 23.27 -2.26 11.80
C ASP A 123 24.12 -2.25 10.52
N ALA A 124 24.95 -1.21 10.36
CA ALA A 124 25.84 -1.06 9.21
C ALA A 124 26.95 -2.12 9.15
N MET A 125 27.34 -2.72 10.28
CA MET A 125 28.36 -3.78 10.36
C MET A 125 27.74 -5.19 10.30
N GLY A 126 26.49 -5.35 10.74
CA GLY A 126 25.67 -6.55 10.55
C GLY A 126 25.26 -6.79 9.10
N MET A 127 25.32 -5.76 8.24
CA MET A 127 25.17 -5.88 6.78
C MET A 127 26.18 -6.85 6.13
N ALA A 128 27.33 -7.11 6.76
CA ALA A 128 28.26 -8.17 6.34
C ALA A 128 27.64 -9.59 6.41
N GLY A 129 26.51 -9.75 7.12
CA GLY A 129 25.75 -10.99 7.27
C GLY A 129 24.56 -11.17 6.31
N GLY A 130 24.46 -10.39 5.24
CA GLY A 130 23.53 -10.66 4.11
C GLY A 130 22.03 -10.47 4.39
N ALA A 131 21.64 -10.00 5.58
CA ALA A 131 20.24 -9.74 5.93
C ALA A 131 19.86 -8.27 5.60
N GLN A 132 19.30 -8.02 4.42
CA GLN A 132 18.73 -6.70 4.12
C GLN A 132 17.56 -6.39 5.08
N PRO A 133 17.53 -5.21 5.72
CA PRO A 133 16.33 -4.74 6.39
C PRO A 133 15.25 -4.49 5.32
N THR A 134 14.08 -5.11 5.48
CA THR A 134 12.95 -4.93 4.55
C THR A 134 12.29 -3.57 4.77
N SER A 135 12.95 -2.52 4.29
CA SER A 135 12.48 -1.13 4.22
C SER A 135 11.27 -1.02 3.28
N LYS A 136 10.11 -1.51 3.73
CA LYS A 136 8.84 -1.50 2.98
C LYS A 136 8.35 -0.10 2.61
N ASN A 137 8.95 0.94 3.20
CA ASN A 137 8.62 2.34 2.96
C ASN A 137 9.89 3.16 2.64
N GLY A 138 10.03 3.64 1.40
CA GLY A 138 11.20 4.43 0.98
C GLY A 138 11.41 5.77 1.71
N TYR A 139 10.45 6.24 2.52
CA TYR A 139 10.61 7.49 3.29
C TYR A 139 11.64 7.40 4.41
N GLU A 140 11.96 6.19 4.91
CA GLU A 140 12.83 6.03 6.10
C GLU A 140 14.29 6.38 5.79
N GLN A 141 14.74 6.11 4.55
CA GLN A 141 16.04 6.50 4.05
C GLN A 141 16.10 7.99 3.66
N GLU A 142 15.01 8.54 3.10
CA GLU A 142 14.93 9.97 2.78
C GLU A 142 14.90 10.88 4.03
N LEU A 143 14.22 10.46 5.11
CA LEU A 143 13.89 11.31 6.27
C LEU A 143 15.10 12.00 6.94
N PRO A 144 16.22 11.32 7.29
CA PRO A 144 17.37 11.98 7.90
C PRO A 144 17.98 13.06 7.01
N ILE A 145 18.01 12.83 5.70
CA ILE A 145 18.54 13.76 4.69
C ILE A 145 17.69 15.04 4.66
N TRP A 146 16.37 14.91 4.72
CA TRP A 146 15.47 16.07 4.75
C TRP A 146 15.51 16.85 6.07
N ILE A 147 15.66 16.18 7.22
CA ILE A 147 15.88 16.85 8.51
C ILE A 147 17.19 17.66 8.48
N LEU A 148 18.27 17.11 7.90
CA LEU A 148 19.54 17.82 7.73
C LEU A 148 19.42 19.02 6.77
N LYS A 149 18.70 18.87 5.65
CA LYS A 149 18.40 19.98 4.72
C LYS A 149 17.62 21.11 5.40
N VAL A 150 16.59 20.80 6.18
CA VAL A 150 15.82 21.80 6.95
C VAL A 150 16.72 22.51 7.95
N LYS A 151 17.49 21.79 8.77
CA LYS A 151 18.42 22.41 9.74
C LYS A 151 19.47 23.28 9.05
N GLY A 152 20.03 22.83 7.94
CA GLY A 152 20.99 23.59 7.12
C GLY A 152 20.41 24.82 6.42
N LYS A 153 19.07 24.94 6.32
CA LYS A 153 18.36 26.16 5.89
C LYS A 153 18.04 27.07 7.08
N LEU A 154 17.44 26.53 8.15
CA LEU A 154 17.09 27.28 9.36
C LEU A 154 18.30 27.98 9.99
N ASN A 155 19.46 27.30 10.06
CA ASN A 155 20.72 27.87 10.57
C ASN A 155 21.30 29.01 9.71
N LYS A 156 20.71 29.30 8.54
CA LYS A 156 21.11 30.39 7.63
C LYS A 156 20.09 31.53 7.57
N LEU A 157 18.97 31.43 8.29
CA LEU A 157 17.98 32.50 8.39
C LEU A 157 18.31 33.44 9.56
N PRO A 158 17.94 34.73 9.47
CA PRO A 158 17.98 35.61 10.62
C PRO A 158 16.95 35.19 11.68
N GLY A 159 17.23 35.51 12.95
CA GLY A 159 16.28 35.27 14.03
C GLY A 159 14.98 36.03 13.79
N GLY A 160 13.85 35.32 13.79
CA GLY A 160 12.52 35.89 13.55
C GLY A 160 12.01 35.83 12.10
N ASP A 161 12.72 35.19 11.17
CA ASP A 161 12.21 34.97 9.81
C ASP A 161 10.94 34.08 9.84
N ASN A 162 9.86 34.53 9.18
CA ASN A 162 8.62 33.77 9.00
C ASN A 162 8.82 32.39 8.38
N LYS A 163 9.88 32.18 7.57
CA LYS A 163 10.26 30.88 7.01
C LYS A 163 10.70 29.86 8.07
N ALA A 164 11.12 30.32 9.25
CA ALA A 164 11.44 29.48 10.40
C ALA A 164 10.23 29.20 11.32
N ALA A 165 9.11 29.88 11.13
CA ALA A 165 7.91 29.69 11.96
C ALA A 165 7.23 28.33 11.70
N VAL A 166 6.56 27.81 12.73
CA VAL A 166 5.63 26.69 12.62
C VAL A 166 4.21 27.25 12.69
N THR A 167 3.47 27.08 11.60
CA THR A 167 2.12 27.64 11.36
C THR A 167 1.07 26.55 11.15
N ILE A 168 1.49 25.31 10.89
CA ILE A 168 0.60 24.18 10.58
C ILE A 168 0.37 23.24 11.75
N ALA A 169 -0.83 22.64 11.80
CA ALA A 169 -1.13 21.49 12.63
C ALA A 169 -0.58 20.17 12.04
N GLU A 170 -0.45 19.15 12.88
CA GLU A 170 -0.06 17.78 12.49
C GLU A 170 -0.93 17.24 11.36
N TYR A 171 -2.26 17.43 11.46
CA TYR A 171 -3.22 17.12 10.41
C TYR A 171 -3.88 18.42 9.94
N PRO A 172 -3.91 18.72 8.64
CA PRO A 172 -4.60 19.90 8.12
C PRO A 172 -6.12 19.77 8.25
N SER A 173 -6.79 20.87 8.58
CA SER A 173 -8.25 21.00 8.61
C SER A 173 -8.79 21.52 7.28
N GLY A 174 -10.06 21.23 6.96
CA GLY A 174 -10.74 21.80 5.78
C GLY A 174 -10.31 21.26 4.41
N VAL A 175 -9.40 20.29 4.34
CA VAL A 175 -8.90 19.72 3.07
C VAL A 175 -10.01 19.00 2.31
N GLN A 176 -10.56 19.66 1.29
CA GLN A 176 -11.55 19.07 0.40
C GLN A 176 -10.90 18.14 -0.63
N VAL A 177 -11.45 16.93 -0.75
CA VAL A 177 -11.07 15.95 -1.78
C VAL A 177 -11.76 16.36 -3.09
N PRO A 178 -11.02 16.61 -4.19
CA PRO A 178 -11.62 17.00 -5.48
C PRO A 178 -12.69 16.03 -5.97
N THR A 179 -13.79 16.59 -6.48
CA THR A 179 -14.85 15.82 -7.13
C THR A 179 -14.41 15.31 -8.51
N GLU A 180 -15.08 14.27 -9.00
CA GLU A 180 -14.84 13.73 -10.35
C GLU A 180 -14.95 14.81 -11.45
N LYS A 181 -15.88 15.76 -11.30
CA LYS A 181 -16.07 16.89 -12.22
C LYS A 181 -14.87 17.84 -12.23
N GLU A 182 -14.33 18.17 -11.05
CA GLU A 182 -13.12 18.98 -10.94
C GLU A 182 -11.88 18.25 -11.48
N LEU A 183 -11.77 16.95 -11.25
CA LEU A 183 -10.68 16.11 -11.76
C LEU A 183 -10.74 15.96 -13.30
N LYS A 184 -11.94 15.89 -13.89
CA LYS A 184 -12.15 15.97 -15.35
C LYS A 184 -11.71 17.32 -15.90
N ASN A 185 -12.12 18.44 -15.28
CA ASN A 185 -11.68 19.78 -15.67
C ASN A 185 -10.15 19.96 -15.57
N GLN A 186 -9.52 19.39 -14.54
CA GLN A 186 -8.05 19.34 -14.41
C GLN A 186 -7.42 18.51 -15.53
N LEU A 187 -7.99 17.34 -15.85
CA LEU A 187 -7.47 16.49 -16.91
C LEU A 187 -7.53 17.18 -18.30
N ASP A 188 -8.59 17.93 -18.59
CA ASP A 188 -8.78 18.59 -19.88
C ASP A 188 -7.96 19.89 -20.03
N THR A 189 -7.68 20.59 -18.93
CA THR A 189 -6.67 21.68 -18.91
C THR A 189 -5.25 21.14 -19.10
N LEU A 190 -4.91 20.00 -18.50
CA LEU A 190 -3.63 19.31 -18.72
C LEU A 190 -3.50 18.70 -20.14
N LYS A 191 -4.60 18.25 -20.77
CA LYS A 191 -4.61 17.80 -22.17
C LYS A 191 -4.38 18.95 -23.16
N SER A 192 -4.92 20.13 -22.88
CA SER A 192 -4.83 21.32 -23.75
C SER A 192 -3.53 22.12 -23.60
N GLY A 193 -2.50 21.53 -22.97
CA GLY A 193 -1.14 22.10 -22.89
C GLY A 193 -0.97 23.24 -21.89
N LYS A 194 -2.05 23.69 -21.21
CA LYS A 194 -1.97 24.74 -20.20
C LYS A 194 -1.55 24.19 -18.83
N PHE A 195 -0.24 23.97 -18.68
CA PHE A 195 0.42 24.05 -17.37
C PHE A 195 0.49 25.53 -16.92
N GLY A 196 -0.67 26.12 -16.65
CA GLY A 196 -0.82 27.52 -16.22
C GLY A 196 -1.67 27.60 -14.97
N ASP A 197 -1.12 28.21 -13.92
CA ASP A 197 -1.80 28.32 -12.63
C ASP A 197 -3.08 29.17 -12.75
N ARG A 198 -4.22 28.52 -12.54
CA ARG A 198 -5.53 29.14 -12.30
C ARG A 198 -6.30 28.38 -11.23
N SER A 199 -5.66 28.10 -10.08
CA SER A 199 -6.42 27.94 -8.85
C SER A 199 -7.02 29.28 -8.44
N VAL A 200 -8.17 29.65 -9.02
CA VAL A 200 -8.93 30.83 -8.57
C VAL A 200 -9.32 30.60 -7.12
N GLN A 201 -8.80 31.43 -6.24
CA GLN A 201 -9.19 31.45 -4.83
C GLN A 201 -10.67 31.85 -4.73
N SER A 202 -11.44 31.10 -3.93
CA SER A 202 -12.77 31.50 -3.48
C SER A 202 -12.74 31.77 -1.97
N GLU A 203 -11.95 32.76 -1.55
CA GLU A 203 -12.14 33.46 -0.28
C GLU A 203 -12.19 34.98 -0.55
N PRO A 204 -13.09 35.72 0.12
CA PRO A 204 -13.34 37.12 -0.18
C PRO A 204 -12.38 38.06 0.56
N ALA A 205 -11.39 38.60 -0.15
CA ALA A 205 -10.64 39.76 0.33
C ALA A 205 -11.51 41.02 0.20
N ALA A 206 -12.12 41.47 1.30
CA ALA A 206 -12.79 42.76 1.35
C ALA A 206 -11.76 43.90 1.26
N VAL A 207 -11.89 44.78 0.27
CA VAL A 207 -11.04 45.96 0.11
C VAL A 207 -11.73 47.15 0.78
N ASN A 208 -11.21 47.57 1.93
CA ASN A 208 -11.42 48.93 2.41
C ASN A 208 -10.47 49.85 1.65
N GLU A 209 -11.00 50.79 0.88
CA GLU A 209 -10.34 52.08 0.70
C GLU A 209 -11.39 53.20 0.57
N THR A 210 -11.05 54.40 1.03
CA THR A 210 -12.03 55.47 1.30
C THR A 210 -11.65 56.73 0.54
N VAL A 211 -12.49 57.12 -0.43
CA VAL A 211 -12.43 58.46 -1.05
C VAL A 211 -13.84 59.03 -1.17
N THR A 212 -13.93 60.34 -0.93
CA THR A 212 -15.15 61.16 -0.85
C THR A 212 -15.54 61.80 -2.19
N GLY A 213 -16.82 62.11 -2.38
CA GLY A 213 -17.24 63.24 -3.24
C GLY A 213 -18.36 62.94 -4.23
N GLU A 214 -19.52 63.57 -4.01
CA GLU A 214 -20.42 64.28 -4.96
C GLU A 214 -20.70 63.72 -6.39
N ALA A 215 -21.92 63.81 -6.95
CA ALA A 215 -23.24 64.19 -6.41
C ALA A 215 -24.36 63.84 -7.43
N SER A 216 -25.63 63.86 -6.96
CA SER A 216 -26.86 64.08 -7.77
C SER A 216 -27.31 62.97 -8.77
N THR A 217 -28.60 62.69 -8.99
CA THR A 217 -29.86 63.18 -8.37
C THR A 217 -31.04 62.23 -8.66
N SER A 218 -31.97 62.07 -7.71
CA SER A 218 -33.38 61.61 -7.87
C SER A 218 -33.59 60.17 -8.42
N LYS A 219 -34.57 59.39 -7.95
CA LYS A 219 -35.97 59.74 -7.61
C LYS A 219 -36.49 58.86 -6.46
N ALA A 220 -37.59 59.26 -5.82
CA ALA A 220 -38.07 58.67 -4.57
C ALA A 220 -39.55 58.20 -4.61
N SER A 221 -39.88 57.25 -3.73
CA SER A 221 -41.22 57.03 -3.15
C SER A 221 -41.10 56.25 -1.82
N ASN A 222 -42.07 56.47 -0.91
CA ASN A 222 -42.29 55.96 0.46
C ASN A 222 -41.46 54.75 0.97
N GLY A 223 -41.01 54.67 2.23
CA GLY A 223 -41.73 55.01 3.48
C GLY A 223 -42.45 53.74 4.01
N GLN A 224 -42.31 53.27 5.25
CA GLN A 224 -42.35 54.00 6.53
C GLN A 224 -41.65 53.21 7.70
N SER A 225 -41.42 53.90 8.84
CA SER A 225 -40.91 53.47 10.17
C SER A 225 -41.16 52.02 10.66
N GLY A 226 -40.41 51.39 11.58
CA GLY A 226 -39.30 51.83 12.46
C GLY A 226 -38.67 50.61 13.18
N ALA A 227 -37.44 50.62 13.72
CA ALA A 227 -36.92 51.29 14.93
C ALA A 227 -36.92 50.42 16.21
N ALA A 228 -35.73 50.28 16.84
CA ALA A 228 -35.44 49.87 18.25
C ALA A 228 -35.73 48.41 18.74
N GLY A 229 -34.68 47.57 18.65
CA GLY A 229 -34.09 46.67 19.68
C GLY A 229 -34.91 45.88 20.74
N SER A 230 -34.58 44.59 20.90
CA SER A 230 -34.55 43.82 22.17
C SER A 230 -33.89 42.44 22.03
N THR A 231 -33.16 42.00 23.05
CA THR A 231 -32.80 40.59 23.36
C THR A 231 -33.61 40.11 24.59
N PRO A 232 -33.60 38.82 25.03
CA PRO A 232 -33.01 37.59 24.47
C PRO A 232 -34.12 36.73 23.80
N PRO A 233 -34.51 35.44 24.11
CA PRO A 233 -34.02 34.39 25.02
C PRO A 233 -33.18 33.30 24.29
N ALA A 234 -33.47 32.00 24.46
CA ALA A 234 -32.72 30.87 23.89
C ALA A 234 -33.59 29.60 23.65
N ALA A 235 -33.04 28.66 22.85
CA ALA A 235 -33.45 27.25 22.63
C ALA A 235 -34.73 26.96 21.81
N PRO A 236 -34.89 25.75 21.19
CA PRO A 236 -33.90 24.72 20.83
C PRO A 236 -33.97 24.22 19.35
N SER A 237 -33.00 23.35 18.97
CA SER A 237 -33.03 22.45 17.79
C SER A 237 -32.86 23.10 16.40
N THR A 238 -32.39 22.41 15.35
CA THR A 238 -32.10 20.98 15.16
C THR A 238 -30.66 20.70 14.69
N VAL A 239 -30.04 19.67 15.26
CA VAL A 239 -28.90 18.95 14.65
C VAL A 239 -29.40 17.62 14.07
N PRO A 240 -28.96 17.20 12.86
CA PRO A 240 -29.35 15.91 12.33
C PRO A 240 -28.60 14.77 13.05
N PRO A 241 -29.29 13.70 13.50
CA PRO A 241 -28.64 12.53 14.08
C PRO A 241 -27.88 11.75 13.01
N SER A 242 -26.83 11.03 13.42
CA SER A 242 -26.07 10.13 12.54
C SER A 242 -25.69 8.83 13.26
N ASP A 243 -26.70 8.14 13.80
CA ASP A 243 -26.64 6.81 14.43
C ASP A 243 -26.32 5.67 13.43
N LYS A 244 -25.29 5.87 12.60
CA LYS A 244 -24.70 4.83 11.74
C LYS A 244 -23.42 4.33 12.39
N VAL A 245 -23.55 3.27 13.20
CA VAL A 245 -22.40 2.56 13.76
C VAL A 245 -21.52 2.06 12.61
N ARG A 246 -20.30 2.58 12.50
CA ARG A 246 -19.33 2.12 11.49
C ARG A 246 -18.88 0.72 11.86
N HIS A 247 -18.94 -0.21 10.91
CA HIS A 247 -18.27 -1.50 11.02
C HIS A 247 -17.04 -1.58 10.11
N GLU A 248 -16.16 -2.51 10.40
CA GLU A 248 -15.02 -2.91 9.56
C GLU A 248 -14.80 -4.42 9.73
N TRP A 249 -14.24 -5.09 8.72
CA TRP A 249 -13.89 -6.51 8.84
C TRP A 249 -12.59 -6.84 8.14
N TYR A 250 -11.93 -7.89 8.62
CA TYR A 250 -10.78 -8.50 7.97
C TYR A 250 -10.80 -10.02 8.20
N GLN A 251 -9.88 -10.75 7.57
CA GLN A 251 -9.79 -12.20 7.71
C GLN A 251 -8.34 -12.68 7.77
N SER A 252 -8.14 -13.81 8.43
CA SER A 252 -6.97 -14.67 8.30
C SER A 252 -7.36 -15.94 7.51
N ASN A 253 -6.44 -16.90 7.41
CA ASN A 253 -6.76 -18.22 6.87
C ASN A 253 -7.81 -18.95 7.72
N GLU A 254 -7.91 -18.68 9.02
CA GLU A 254 -8.72 -19.49 9.97
C GLU A 254 -9.90 -18.74 10.61
N SER A 255 -9.93 -17.41 10.50
CA SER A 255 -10.94 -16.58 11.18
C SER A 255 -11.34 -15.37 10.35
N VAL A 256 -12.56 -14.91 10.54
CA VAL A 256 -13.05 -13.59 10.12
C VAL A 256 -13.18 -12.74 11.38
N VAL A 257 -12.73 -11.49 11.34
CA VAL A 257 -12.87 -10.57 12.46
C VAL A 257 -13.72 -9.40 12.01
N VAL A 258 -14.83 -9.16 12.71
CA VAL A 258 -15.75 -8.04 12.49
C VAL A 258 -15.66 -7.10 13.69
N THR A 259 -15.54 -5.81 13.43
CA THR A 259 -15.40 -4.78 14.48
C THR A 259 -16.47 -3.71 14.29
N LEU A 260 -17.34 -3.53 15.29
CA LEU A 260 -18.31 -2.45 15.38
C LEU A 260 -17.74 -1.30 16.20
N TYR A 261 -17.57 -0.12 15.61
CA TYR A 261 -17.04 1.07 16.28
C TYR A 261 -18.13 1.84 17.03
N VAL A 262 -18.48 1.37 18.22
CA VAL A 262 -19.44 1.99 19.14
C VAL A 262 -18.81 2.25 20.51
N LYS A 263 -19.09 3.40 21.12
CA LYS A 263 -18.58 3.79 22.44
C LYS A 263 -19.62 3.59 23.52
N GLY A 264 -19.17 3.21 24.73
CA GLY A 264 -20.00 3.21 25.93
C GLY A 264 -21.03 2.09 26.04
N VAL A 265 -20.98 1.07 25.19
CA VAL A 265 -21.87 -0.10 25.29
C VAL A 265 -21.46 -0.95 26.50
N LEU A 266 -22.42 -1.24 27.38
CA LEU A 266 -22.23 -2.14 28.52
C LEU A 266 -22.32 -3.59 28.05
N LYS A 267 -21.33 -4.41 28.42
CA LYS A 267 -21.24 -5.83 28.05
C LYS A 267 -22.53 -6.61 28.37
N ASP A 268 -23.14 -6.29 29.50
CA ASP A 268 -24.31 -7.00 30.04
C ASP A 268 -25.64 -6.57 29.38
N LYS A 269 -25.57 -5.67 28.38
CA LYS A 269 -26.69 -5.23 27.53
C LYS A 269 -26.49 -5.52 26.04
N VAL A 270 -25.55 -6.41 25.68
CA VAL A 270 -25.35 -6.86 24.30
C VAL A 270 -25.98 -8.23 24.12
N GLY A 271 -27.08 -8.30 23.38
CA GLY A 271 -27.59 -9.55 22.82
C GLY A 271 -26.68 -10.02 21.69
N VAL A 272 -26.33 -11.30 21.67
CA VAL A 272 -25.57 -11.94 20.60
C VAL A 272 -26.19 -13.30 20.31
N GLU A 273 -26.67 -13.50 19.08
CA GLU A 273 -26.93 -14.82 18.53
C GLU A 273 -25.86 -15.15 17.49
N LEU A 274 -25.25 -16.33 17.62
CA LEU A 274 -24.17 -16.75 16.74
C LEU A 274 -24.43 -18.21 16.32
N LYS A 275 -24.74 -18.39 15.04
CA LYS A 275 -25.19 -19.63 14.41
C LYS A 275 -24.17 -20.05 13.36
N ASP A 276 -24.32 -21.26 12.83
CA ASP A 276 -23.42 -21.83 11.82
C ASP A 276 -23.25 -20.93 10.59
N GLU A 277 -24.32 -20.27 10.14
CA GLU A 277 -24.32 -19.47 8.91
C GLU A 277 -24.92 -18.07 9.08
N SER A 278 -25.19 -17.63 10.32
CA SER A 278 -25.59 -16.25 10.59
C SER A 278 -25.16 -15.74 11.96
N VAL A 279 -25.00 -14.43 12.09
CA VAL A 279 -24.72 -13.75 13.37
C VAL A 279 -25.59 -12.51 13.50
N SER A 280 -26.20 -12.35 14.68
CA SER A 280 -26.98 -11.16 15.04
C SER A 280 -26.49 -10.59 16.35
N ILE A 281 -26.47 -9.26 16.44
CA ILE A 281 -26.01 -8.50 17.59
C ILE A 281 -26.99 -7.36 17.81
N GLN A 282 -27.49 -7.22 19.03
CA GLN A 282 -28.43 -6.16 19.41
C GLN A 282 -27.91 -5.45 20.66
N PHE A 283 -27.86 -4.12 20.65
CA PHE A 283 -27.46 -3.35 21.84
C PHE A 283 -28.06 -1.93 21.85
N PRO A 284 -28.33 -1.35 23.04
CA PRO A 284 -28.75 0.04 23.15
C PRO A 284 -27.57 0.99 22.91
N LEU A 285 -27.79 1.99 22.07
CA LEU A 285 -26.88 3.11 21.87
C LEU A 285 -26.98 4.13 23.01
N PRO A 286 -25.93 4.94 23.27
CA PRO A 286 -26.00 6.08 24.19
C PRO A 286 -27.05 7.15 23.83
N SER A 287 -27.57 7.14 22.59
CA SER A 287 -28.69 7.97 22.13
C SER A 287 -30.07 7.45 22.55
N GLY A 288 -30.15 6.26 23.15
CA GLY A 288 -31.40 5.64 23.63
C GLY A 288 -32.13 4.77 22.59
N ALA A 289 -31.67 4.76 21.33
CA ALA A 289 -32.14 3.81 20.32
C ALA A 289 -31.46 2.44 20.47
N GLU A 290 -32.17 1.37 20.16
CA GLU A 290 -31.57 0.04 20.00
C GLU A 290 -30.96 -0.08 18.59
N PHE A 291 -29.80 -0.73 18.49
CA PHE A 291 -29.07 -0.92 17.24
C PHE A 291 -28.83 -2.41 17.00
N ASP A 292 -29.31 -2.86 15.84
CA ASP A 292 -29.25 -4.23 15.38
C ASP A 292 -28.24 -4.38 14.24
N PHE A 293 -27.40 -5.39 14.34
CA PHE A 293 -26.43 -5.78 13.30
C PHE A 293 -26.54 -7.28 13.06
N THR A 294 -27.23 -7.64 11.98
CA THR A 294 -27.39 -9.03 11.51
C THR A 294 -26.63 -9.22 10.21
N LEU A 295 -25.95 -10.37 10.09
CA LEU A 295 -25.37 -10.89 8.85
C LEU A 295 -25.99 -12.27 8.62
N ASP A 296 -26.87 -12.39 7.62
CA ASP A 296 -27.63 -13.62 7.34
C ASP A 296 -28.03 -13.67 5.85
N PRO A 297 -27.52 -14.62 5.04
CA PRO A 297 -26.50 -15.64 5.37
C PRO A 297 -25.06 -15.09 5.30
N LEU A 298 -24.18 -15.60 6.16
CA LEU A 298 -22.73 -15.43 6.08
C LEU A 298 -22.15 -16.06 4.80
N PHE A 299 -21.04 -15.51 4.30
CA PHE A 299 -20.38 -15.96 3.06
C PHE A 299 -19.95 -17.45 3.08
N ALA A 300 -19.64 -17.99 4.25
CA ALA A 300 -19.43 -19.43 4.48
C ALA A 300 -19.67 -19.78 5.94
N SER A 301 -19.91 -21.05 6.23
CA SER A 301 -20.20 -21.51 7.60
C SER A 301 -19.03 -21.31 8.57
N VAL A 302 -19.36 -20.95 9.81
CA VAL A 302 -18.45 -20.73 10.93
C VAL A 302 -18.60 -21.85 11.99
N ASP A 303 -17.72 -21.88 12.97
CA ASP A 303 -17.93 -22.64 14.21
C ASP A 303 -18.30 -21.67 15.35
N PRO A 304 -19.55 -21.67 15.84
CA PRO A 304 -19.93 -20.84 16.97
C PRO A 304 -19.17 -21.14 18.26
N SER A 305 -18.71 -22.39 18.45
CA SER A 305 -18.12 -22.88 19.70
C SER A 305 -16.71 -22.31 19.96
N SER A 306 -15.92 -22.11 18.91
CA SER A 306 -14.61 -21.46 18.97
C SER A 306 -14.61 -20.00 18.50
N SER A 307 -15.79 -19.46 18.16
CA SER A 307 -15.98 -18.03 17.90
C SER A 307 -16.08 -17.24 19.22
N LYS A 308 -15.66 -15.97 19.21
CA LYS A 308 -15.58 -15.15 20.43
C LYS A 308 -16.03 -13.71 20.18
N VAL A 309 -16.91 -13.20 21.05
CA VAL A 309 -17.27 -11.78 21.10
C VAL A 309 -16.56 -11.08 22.28
N SER A 310 -16.12 -9.85 22.05
CA SER A 310 -15.40 -9.01 22.99
C SER A 310 -15.95 -7.58 22.96
N VAL A 311 -16.78 -7.24 23.94
CA VAL A 311 -17.30 -5.87 24.13
C VAL A 311 -16.23 -5.03 24.85
N MET A 312 -15.84 -3.91 24.26
CA MET A 312 -14.88 -2.95 24.82
C MET A 312 -15.54 -1.55 24.91
N SER A 313 -14.92 -0.64 25.66
CA SER A 313 -15.45 0.73 25.87
C SER A 313 -15.55 1.59 24.60
N THR A 314 -14.89 1.19 23.51
CA THR A 314 -14.79 1.95 22.25
C THR A 314 -15.12 1.14 20.98
N LYS A 315 -15.38 -0.16 21.11
CA LYS A 315 -15.73 -1.07 20.01
C LYS A 315 -16.30 -2.40 20.54
N ILE A 316 -17.04 -3.12 19.69
CA ILE A 316 -17.34 -4.54 19.88
C ILE A 316 -16.57 -5.32 18.80
N GLU A 317 -15.88 -6.40 19.18
CA GLU A 317 -15.16 -7.27 18.24
C GLU A 317 -15.72 -8.69 18.26
N LEU A 318 -15.90 -9.26 17.08
CA LEU A 318 -16.32 -10.64 16.87
C LEU A 318 -15.21 -11.35 16.10
N VAL A 319 -14.64 -12.39 16.70
CA VAL A 319 -13.70 -13.30 16.05
C VAL A 319 -14.49 -14.55 15.70
N LEU A 320 -14.92 -14.65 14.44
CA LEU A 320 -15.64 -15.81 13.90
C LEU A 320 -14.61 -16.84 13.42
N LYS A 321 -14.66 -18.07 13.93
CA LYS A 321 -13.81 -19.16 13.41
C LYS A 321 -14.41 -19.73 12.13
N LYS A 322 -13.65 -19.79 11.04
CA LYS A 322 -14.09 -20.42 9.78
C LYS A 322 -14.18 -21.94 9.97
N ARG A 323 -15.28 -22.56 9.55
CA ARG A 323 -15.41 -24.03 9.55
C ARG A 323 -14.43 -24.71 8.58
N ALA A 324 -14.10 -24.02 7.49
CA ALA A 324 -13.07 -24.43 6.53
C ALA A 324 -11.84 -23.48 6.59
N PRO A 325 -10.73 -23.88 7.23
CA PRO A 325 -9.47 -23.16 7.16
C PRO A 325 -8.96 -23.03 5.71
N GLY A 326 -8.39 -21.88 5.38
CA GLY A 326 -7.92 -21.53 4.03
C GLY A 326 -8.99 -20.88 3.15
N GLN A 327 -10.29 -21.03 3.45
CA GLN A 327 -11.37 -20.45 2.65
C GLN A 327 -11.30 -18.92 2.65
N LYS A 328 -11.15 -18.32 1.47
CA LYS A 328 -11.11 -16.85 1.30
C LYS A 328 -12.52 -16.31 1.15
N TRP A 329 -12.89 -15.37 2.02
CA TRP A 329 -14.17 -14.67 1.96
C TRP A 329 -14.05 -13.41 1.09
N ASN A 330 -14.95 -13.22 0.14
CA ASN A 330 -14.95 -12.02 -0.72
C ASN A 330 -15.91 -10.92 -0.21
N ALA A 331 -16.90 -11.32 0.59
CA ALA A 331 -17.84 -10.49 1.33
C ALA A 331 -18.04 -11.09 2.74
N LEU A 332 -18.77 -10.39 3.62
CA LEU A 332 -19.24 -10.97 4.89
C LEU A 332 -20.45 -11.90 4.70
N GLU A 333 -21.33 -11.54 3.77
CA GLU A 333 -22.58 -12.23 3.48
C GLU A 333 -22.46 -12.98 2.13
N ALA A 334 -23.18 -14.08 1.97
CA ALA A 334 -23.27 -14.77 0.68
C ALA A 334 -24.25 -14.02 -0.23
N SER A 335 -23.90 -13.85 -1.51
CA SER A 335 -24.84 -13.26 -2.46
C SER A 335 -25.85 -14.31 -2.92
N VAL A 336 -27.06 -13.88 -3.32
CA VAL A 336 -28.17 -14.80 -3.64
C VAL A 336 -27.87 -15.70 -4.87
N VAL A 337 -26.82 -15.40 -5.64
CA VAL A 337 -26.33 -16.26 -6.74
C VAL A 337 -25.33 -17.35 -6.30
N ASP A 338 -24.80 -17.31 -5.08
CA ASP A 338 -23.81 -18.28 -4.58
C ASP A 338 -24.45 -19.52 -3.92
N ILE A 339 -25.77 -19.54 -3.69
CA ILE A 339 -26.47 -20.61 -2.95
C ILE A 339 -26.75 -21.85 -3.84
N LYS A 340 -25.65 -22.48 -4.28
CA LYS A 340 -25.43 -23.84 -4.81
C LYS A 340 -23.96 -23.87 -5.26
N ILE A 341 -23.07 -24.72 -4.74
CA ILE A 341 -23.22 -26.16 -4.47
C ILE A 341 -22.39 -26.58 -3.24
N SER A 342 -23.02 -27.21 -2.26
CA SER A 342 -22.41 -28.19 -1.33
C SER A 342 -23.51 -28.86 -0.50
N GLY A 343 -24.08 -29.98 -0.99
CA GLY A 343 -25.27 -30.53 -0.32
C GLY A 343 -25.96 -31.71 -1.00
N ARG A 344 -25.22 -32.71 -1.52
CA ARG A 344 -25.82 -34.03 -1.79
C ARG A 344 -24.80 -35.15 -1.73
N GLN A 345 -24.85 -35.94 -0.67
CA GLN A 345 -24.26 -37.28 -0.66
C GLN A 345 -25.01 -38.15 -1.68
N ALA A 346 -24.29 -38.98 -2.42
CA ALA A 346 -24.85 -40.00 -3.28
C ALA A 346 -24.50 -41.38 -2.72
N VAL A 347 -25.53 -42.20 -2.49
CA VAL A 347 -25.43 -43.67 -2.35
C VAL A 347 -25.87 -44.31 -3.68
N PRO A 348 -25.43 -45.55 -3.99
CA PRO A 348 -25.13 -45.93 -5.38
C PRO A 348 -26.26 -46.65 -6.15
N ASP A 349 -25.93 -46.93 -7.42
CA ASP A 349 -26.51 -47.90 -8.38
C ASP A 349 -27.86 -47.59 -9.08
N PRO A 350 -28.12 -48.17 -10.28
CA PRO A 350 -27.24 -48.96 -11.16
C PRO A 350 -27.12 -48.45 -12.62
N THR A 351 -26.22 -49.08 -13.39
CA THR A 351 -25.90 -48.87 -14.82
C THR A 351 -27.05 -49.19 -15.80
N PRO A 352 -27.01 -48.69 -17.06
CA PRO A 352 -26.57 -49.61 -18.14
C PRO A 352 -25.75 -49.00 -19.30
N ALA A 353 -24.65 -49.72 -19.64
CA ALA A 353 -24.01 -49.99 -20.94
C ALA A 353 -23.97 -48.95 -22.11
N GLY A 354 -22.78 -48.71 -22.70
CA GLY A 354 -22.71 -47.94 -23.97
C GLY A 354 -21.40 -47.71 -24.76
N ARG A 355 -20.49 -48.69 -24.92
CA ARG A 355 -19.45 -48.80 -26.00
C ARG A 355 -18.09 -48.04 -25.92
N SER A 356 -17.02 -48.85 -25.88
CA SER A 356 -15.70 -48.73 -26.54
C SER A 356 -14.81 -47.48 -26.37
N ALA A 357 -13.67 -47.70 -25.71
CA ALA A 357 -12.42 -46.95 -25.93
C ALA A 357 -11.41 -47.80 -26.74
N PRO A 358 -10.52 -47.22 -27.56
CA PRO A 358 -9.30 -47.85 -28.04
C PRO A 358 -8.17 -47.72 -26.99
N ALA A 359 -7.28 -48.72 -26.91
CA ALA A 359 -6.14 -48.70 -25.99
C ALA A 359 -4.85 -48.14 -26.62
N TYR A 360 -3.92 -47.70 -25.76
CA TYR A 360 -2.57 -47.25 -26.09
C TYR A 360 -1.70 -48.33 -26.78
N PRO A 361 -0.63 -47.90 -27.45
CA PRO A 361 0.69 -48.50 -27.31
C PRO A 361 1.65 -47.56 -26.53
N SER A 362 2.44 -48.13 -25.62
CA SER A 362 3.44 -47.41 -24.82
C SER A 362 4.87 -47.66 -25.35
N SER A 363 5.72 -46.63 -25.34
CA SER A 363 7.16 -46.80 -25.59
C SER A 363 8.06 -45.65 -25.09
N SER A 364 8.45 -45.70 -23.82
CA SER A 364 9.82 -45.37 -23.40
C SER A 364 10.14 -46.02 -22.06
N ARG A 365 11.40 -46.40 -21.82
CA ARG A 365 11.77 -47.39 -20.79
C ARG A 365 12.27 -46.78 -19.46
N ASN A 366 12.20 -45.46 -19.31
CA ASN A 366 12.41 -44.76 -18.04
C ASN A 366 11.12 -44.00 -17.67
N GLY A 367 10.50 -44.37 -16.56
CA GLY A 367 9.32 -43.66 -16.04
C GLY A 367 9.65 -42.26 -15.49
N PRO A 368 8.63 -41.43 -15.22
CA PRO A 368 8.82 -40.10 -14.62
C PRO A 368 9.67 -40.15 -13.35
N LYS A 369 10.54 -39.14 -13.19
CA LYS A 369 11.43 -39.01 -12.04
C LYS A 369 10.70 -38.17 -10.97
N ASP A 370 10.25 -38.80 -9.89
CA ASP A 370 9.59 -38.10 -8.77
C ASP A 370 10.55 -37.13 -8.05
N TRP A 371 10.58 -35.86 -8.50
CA TRP A 371 11.48 -34.85 -7.94
C TRP A 371 11.12 -34.44 -6.50
N ASP A 372 9.82 -34.42 -6.13
CA ASP A 372 9.37 -34.13 -4.76
C ASP A 372 9.91 -35.10 -3.72
N LYS A 373 10.06 -36.39 -4.09
CA LYS A 373 10.63 -37.41 -3.19
C LYS A 373 12.13 -37.16 -2.96
N LEU A 374 12.85 -36.62 -3.95
CA LEU A 374 14.26 -36.24 -3.80
C LEU A 374 14.41 -35.01 -2.91
N ALA A 375 13.60 -33.97 -3.12
CA ALA A 375 13.58 -32.77 -2.26
C ALA A 375 13.24 -33.11 -0.79
N SER A 376 12.23 -33.96 -0.58
CA SER A 376 11.84 -34.46 0.74
C SER A 376 12.96 -35.27 1.41
N SER A 377 13.72 -36.07 0.64
CA SER A 377 14.80 -36.92 1.20
C SER A 377 16.01 -36.14 1.70
N LEU A 378 16.29 -34.96 1.13
CA LEU A 378 17.48 -34.15 1.42
C LEU A 378 17.30 -33.16 2.59
N THR A 379 16.07 -32.97 3.05
CA THR A 379 15.76 -32.09 4.21
C THR A 379 15.63 -32.86 5.54
N ALA A 380 15.65 -34.19 5.50
CA ALA A 380 15.64 -35.04 6.68
C ALA A 380 17.01 -35.07 7.40
N LYS A 381 17.02 -34.73 8.70
CA LYS A 381 18.25 -34.65 9.53
C LYS A 381 19.03 -35.97 9.56
N LYS A 382 20.32 -35.94 9.22
CA LYS A 382 21.30 -36.94 9.69
C LYS A 382 22.06 -36.45 10.93
N SER A 383 22.29 -37.37 11.86
CA SER A 383 22.90 -37.12 13.18
C SER A 383 24.43 -37.29 13.17
N LYS A 384 25.09 -36.68 14.18
CA LYS A 384 26.54 -36.79 14.44
C LYS A 384 26.93 -38.19 14.96
N PRO A 385 28.15 -38.64 14.63
CA PRO A 385 29.06 -39.32 15.55
C PRO A 385 30.00 -38.32 16.26
N LYS A 386 30.59 -38.73 17.39
CA LYS A 386 31.76 -38.07 18.02
C LYS A 386 33.01 -38.93 17.75
N ASP A 387 34.21 -38.34 17.68
CA ASP A 387 35.15 -38.48 18.81
C ASP A 387 36.21 -37.36 18.88
N LYS A 388 37.11 -37.42 19.88
CA LYS A 388 38.04 -36.34 20.31
C LYS A 388 39.30 -36.17 19.43
N GLY A 389 40.01 -35.04 19.58
CA GLY A 389 41.47 -35.06 19.38
C GLY A 389 42.27 -33.74 19.36
N LYS A 390 42.68 -33.23 20.54
CA LYS A 390 43.82 -32.30 20.76
C LYS A 390 43.78 -30.89 20.12
N ALA A 391 44.70 -30.04 20.60
CA ALA A 391 44.91 -28.65 20.20
C ALA A 391 46.40 -28.39 19.94
N LYS A 392 46.75 -27.29 19.25
CA LYS A 392 47.88 -26.42 19.63
C LYS A 392 47.91 -25.06 18.93
N ASP A 393 48.72 -24.20 19.54
CA ASP A 393 48.96 -22.77 19.35
C ASP A 393 49.48 -22.34 17.96
N GLY A 394 49.29 -21.06 17.60
CA GLY A 394 49.96 -20.42 16.45
C GLY A 394 49.48 -19.00 16.13
N LYS A 395 50.33 -17.98 16.35
CA LYS A 395 50.10 -16.56 15.96
C LYS A 395 50.98 -16.19 14.73
N PRO A 396 50.93 -14.96 14.20
CA PRO A 396 50.52 -14.64 12.83
C PRO A 396 51.69 -14.43 11.84
N LYS A 397 51.39 -14.14 10.56
CA LYS A 397 52.31 -13.43 9.67
C LYS A 397 51.63 -12.78 8.44
N ASP A 398 51.72 -11.46 8.36
CA ASP A 398 51.79 -10.69 7.10
C ASP A 398 53.27 -10.60 6.68
N PRO A 399 53.62 -10.38 5.38
CA PRO A 399 53.47 -9.10 4.66
C PRO A 399 52.64 -9.25 3.35
N LYS A 400 51.93 -8.26 2.81
CA LYS A 400 52.25 -6.88 2.36
C LYS A 400 52.82 -6.81 0.92
N ALA A 401 51.99 -6.25 0.02
CA ALA A 401 52.32 -5.55 -1.24
C ALA A 401 52.80 -6.42 -2.44
N ASP A 402 52.77 -5.96 -3.72
CA ASP A 402 52.40 -4.67 -4.35
C ASP A 402 51.45 -4.94 -5.57
N ASP A 403 50.44 -4.10 -5.84
CA ASP A 403 50.35 -3.07 -6.91
C ASP A 403 50.32 -3.53 -8.39
N ALA A 404 49.19 -3.24 -9.06
CA ALA A 404 48.97 -3.06 -10.50
C ALA A 404 47.45 -2.91 -10.77
N GLY A 405 47.02 -1.94 -11.57
CA GLY A 405 45.61 -1.76 -11.96
C GLY A 405 45.45 -1.50 -13.45
N ASP A 406 44.23 -1.66 -13.96
CA ASP A 406 43.79 -1.13 -15.27
C ASP A 406 42.26 -0.93 -15.27
N GLU A 407 41.72 -0.28 -16.31
CA GLU A 407 40.41 0.37 -16.33
C GLU A 407 39.28 -0.38 -17.08
N SER A 408 38.07 0.19 -16.95
CA SER A 408 36.93 0.15 -17.87
C SER A 408 35.98 -1.07 -17.91
N ASP A 409 34.73 -0.71 -18.22
CA ASP A 409 33.52 -1.47 -18.57
C ASP A 409 33.10 -2.70 -17.72
N GLY A 410 31.82 -2.90 -17.40
CA GLY A 410 30.62 -2.14 -17.79
C GLY A 410 29.72 -2.91 -18.75
N THR A 411 28.90 -3.83 -18.23
CA THR A 411 27.68 -4.30 -18.92
C THR A 411 26.75 -5.07 -17.97
N ASP A 412 25.46 -4.75 -18.04
CA ASP A 412 24.30 -5.64 -17.93
C ASP A 412 24.25 -6.70 -16.81
N SER A 413 23.91 -6.28 -15.58
CA SER A 413 23.11 -7.11 -14.67
C SER A 413 21.62 -6.92 -14.97
N VAL A 414 21.03 -7.80 -15.77
CA VAL A 414 19.59 -7.75 -16.14
C VAL A 414 18.68 -8.02 -14.93
N ASP A 415 18.08 -6.97 -14.38
CA ASP A 415 17.14 -7.08 -13.26
C ASP A 415 15.73 -7.47 -13.74
N SER A 416 15.47 -8.77 -13.79
CA SER A 416 14.14 -9.31 -14.08
C SER A 416 13.32 -9.42 -12.79
N ASP A 417 12.75 -8.30 -12.33
CA ASP A 417 11.86 -8.24 -11.18
C ASP A 417 10.58 -9.07 -11.42
N TYR A 418 10.58 -10.31 -10.92
CA TYR A 418 9.41 -11.17 -10.84
C TYR A 418 9.29 -11.74 -9.43
N GLY A 419 8.47 -11.06 -8.61
CA GLY A 419 8.29 -11.37 -7.19
C GLY A 419 7.54 -12.69 -6.92
N GLY A 420 8.24 -13.81 -7.01
CA GLY A 420 7.76 -15.14 -6.65
C GLY A 420 8.84 -15.97 -5.94
N GLY A 421 8.93 -15.85 -4.62
CA GLY A 421 9.96 -16.50 -3.79
C GLY A 421 9.74 -18.00 -3.57
N ASP A 422 9.64 -18.79 -4.64
CA ASP A 422 9.55 -20.26 -4.57
C ASP A 422 10.93 -20.89 -4.31
N ALA A 423 10.96 -21.98 -3.53
CA ALA A 423 12.16 -22.78 -3.30
C ALA A 423 12.71 -23.40 -4.60
N VAL A 424 11.82 -23.69 -5.56
CA VAL A 424 12.17 -24.16 -6.92
C VAL A 424 13.04 -23.14 -7.66
N ASP A 425 12.70 -21.85 -7.54
CA ASP A 425 13.36 -20.77 -8.26
C ASP A 425 14.78 -20.50 -7.71
N ALA A 426 14.92 -20.58 -6.38
CA ALA A 426 16.22 -20.57 -5.71
C ALA A 426 17.09 -21.78 -6.08
N PHE A 427 16.49 -22.97 -6.27
CA PHE A 427 17.19 -24.16 -6.73
C PHE A 427 17.73 -23.99 -8.16
N PHE A 428 16.94 -23.50 -9.11
CA PHE A 428 17.39 -23.26 -10.48
C PHE A 428 18.49 -22.18 -10.58
N LYS A 429 18.37 -21.09 -9.82
CA LYS A 429 19.43 -20.06 -9.72
C LYS A 429 20.75 -20.66 -9.21
N LYS A 430 20.70 -21.55 -8.21
CA LYS A 430 21.88 -22.28 -7.71
C LYS A 430 22.43 -23.29 -8.74
N LEU A 431 21.57 -23.98 -9.47
CA LEU A 431 21.99 -24.92 -10.53
C LEU A 431 22.74 -24.19 -11.65
N TYR A 432 22.18 -23.09 -12.16
CA TYR A 432 22.80 -22.29 -13.21
C TYR A 432 24.14 -21.68 -12.79
N ALA A 433 24.21 -21.15 -11.56
CA ALA A 433 25.45 -20.57 -11.02
C ALA A 433 26.61 -21.57 -10.97
N ASN A 434 26.33 -22.86 -10.68
CA ASN A 434 27.36 -23.91 -10.57
C ASN A 434 27.50 -24.77 -11.84
N ALA A 435 26.73 -24.49 -12.89
CA ALA A 435 26.79 -25.21 -14.16
C ALA A 435 27.97 -24.76 -15.04
N ASP A 436 28.50 -25.70 -15.84
CA ASP A 436 29.42 -25.40 -16.94
C ASP A 436 28.72 -24.65 -18.08
N GLU A 437 29.50 -24.06 -18.97
CA GLU A 437 28.99 -23.18 -20.03
C GLU A 437 28.06 -23.90 -21.03
N ASN A 438 28.32 -25.18 -21.35
CA ASN A 438 27.43 -25.95 -22.24
C ASN A 438 26.10 -26.23 -21.53
N THR A 439 26.14 -26.62 -20.26
CA THR A 439 24.92 -26.80 -19.45
C THR A 439 24.12 -25.50 -19.32
N ARG A 440 24.77 -24.36 -19.03
CA ARG A 440 24.11 -23.03 -19.01
C ARG A 440 23.45 -22.70 -20.35
N ARG A 441 24.13 -22.97 -21.46
CA ARG A 441 23.62 -22.74 -22.83
C ARG A 441 22.43 -23.65 -23.17
N ALA A 442 22.45 -24.90 -22.70
CA ALA A 442 21.33 -25.83 -22.82
C ALA A 442 20.11 -25.39 -21.99
N MET A 443 20.34 -24.97 -20.74
CA MET A 443 19.31 -24.43 -19.86
C MET A 443 18.64 -23.21 -20.48
N ASN A 444 19.42 -22.22 -20.93
CA ASN A 444 18.88 -21.00 -21.54
C ASN A 444 18.10 -21.29 -22.83
N LYS A 445 18.63 -22.12 -23.74
CA LYS A 445 17.93 -22.46 -25.00
C LYS A 445 16.64 -23.25 -24.74
N SER A 446 16.68 -24.25 -23.86
CA SER A 446 15.49 -25.05 -23.54
C SER A 446 14.40 -24.23 -22.83
N TYR A 447 14.78 -23.33 -21.91
CA TYR A 447 13.86 -22.45 -21.22
C TYR A 447 13.19 -21.45 -22.18
N LEU A 448 13.94 -20.84 -23.11
CA LEU A 448 13.39 -19.93 -24.12
C LEU A 448 12.47 -20.64 -25.13
N GLU A 449 12.90 -21.78 -25.68
CA GLU A 449 12.11 -22.50 -26.71
C GLU A 449 10.83 -23.12 -26.15
N SER A 450 10.87 -23.65 -24.92
CA SER A 450 9.70 -24.23 -24.24
C SER A 450 8.79 -23.21 -23.55
N GLN A 451 9.07 -21.91 -23.67
CA GLN A 451 8.37 -20.83 -22.96
C GLN A 451 8.33 -21.04 -21.43
N GLY A 452 9.43 -21.52 -20.85
CA GLY A 452 9.58 -21.81 -19.43
C GLY A 452 9.00 -23.17 -18.97
N THR A 453 8.40 -23.96 -19.86
CA THR A 453 7.75 -25.23 -19.49
C THR A 453 8.66 -26.46 -19.45
N SER A 454 9.91 -26.36 -19.93
CA SER A 454 10.88 -27.46 -19.90
C SER A 454 12.32 -26.97 -19.86
N LEU A 455 13.12 -27.56 -18.97
CA LEU A 455 14.51 -27.21 -18.73
C LEU A 455 15.40 -28.45 -18.92
N SER A 456 16.37 -28.38 -19.83
CA SER A 456 17.35 -29.43 -20.07
C SER A 456 18.77 -28.92 -19.90
N THR A 457 19.60 -29.72 -19.25
CA THR A 457 21.02 -29.47 -19.02
C THR A 457 21.92 -30.04 -20.13
N ASN A 458 21.40 -30.89 -21.03
CA ASN A 458 22.23 -31.57 -22.03
C ASN A 458 22.32 -30.79 -23.36
N TRP A 459 23.43 -30.06 -23.56
CA TRP A 459 23.69 -29.35 -24.82
C TRP A 459 23.74 -30.27 -26.05
N SER A 460 24.18 -31.51 -25.90
CA SER A 460 24.29 -32.46 -27.03
C SER A 460 22.94 -32.97 -27.57
N GLU A 461 21.84 -32.70 -26.85
CA GLU A 461 20.46 -32.93 -27.29
C GLU A 461 19.83 -31.61 -27.76
N VAL A 462 19.89 -30.58 -26.91
CA VAL A 462 19.26 -29.26 -27.13
C VAL A 462 19.86 -28.52 -28.34
N SER A 463 21.08 -28.85 -28.78
CA SER A 463 21.68 -28.32 -30.02
C SER A 463 21.14 -28.94 -31.31
N LYS A 464 20.52 -30.13 -31.26
CA LYS A 464 20.13 -30.91 -32.46
C LYS A 464 18.68 -30.70 -32.91
N GLY A 465 17.87 -30.02 -32.11
CA GLY A 465 16.45 -29.76 -32.39
C GLY A 465 15.89 -28.61 -31.58
N LYS A 466 14.58 -28.37 -31.70
CA LYS A 466 13.84 -27.45 -30.82
C LYS A 466 13.32 -28.20 -29.59
N VAL A 467 13.21 -27.50 -28.47
CA VAL A 467 12.55 -28.02 -27.26
C VAL A 467 11.08 -27.61 -27.27
N GLU A 468 10.21 -28.55 -27.65
CA GLU A 468 8.75 -28.32 -27.70
C GLU A 468 8.16 -28.06 -26.30
N PRO A 469 7.26 -27.07 -26.14
CA PRO A 469 6.56 -26.81 -24.88
C PRO A 469 5.73 -28.01 -24.39
N ARG A 470 5.63 -28.17 -23.07
CA ARG A 470 4.75 -29.17 -22.44
C ARG A 470 3.96 -28.52 -21.31
N PRO A 471 2.64 -28.29 -21.46
CA PRO A 471 1.83 -27.76 -20.37
C PRO A 471 1.82 -28.74 -19.19
N PRO A 472 1.64 -28.25 -17.94
CA PRO A 472 1.40 -29.11 -16.80
C PRO A 472 0.17 -30.01 -17.04
N SER A 473 0.26 -31.26 -16.57
CA SER A 473 -0.92 -32.12 -16.40
C SER A 473 -1.53 -31.83 -15.03
N ASP A 474 -2.86 -31.74 -14.95
CA ASP A 474 -3.61 -31.84 -13.69
C ASP A 474 -3.49 -33.25 -13.08
#